data_AF-A0A3P1YJ52-F1
#
_entry.id   AF-A0A3P1YJ52-F1
#
_cell.length_a   1.000
_cell.length_b   1.000
_cell.length_c   1.000
_cell.angle_alpha   90.00
_cell.angle_beta   90.00
_cell.angle_gamma   90.00
#
_symmetry.space_group_name_H-M   'P 1'
#
loop_
_entity.id
_entity.type
_entity.pdbx_description
1 polymer ?
#
loop_
_entity_poly.entity_id
_entity_poly.type
_entity_poly.pdbx_seq_one_letter_code
_entity_poly.pdbx_strand_id
1 'polypeptide(L)'
;MNIYRLSFVSCLVMAMPCALAVEFNLNVLDKSMRDRIDISLLKEKGVIAPGEYFVSVAVNNNQISNGQKINWQKKGDKTIPCINDSLVDKFGLKPDIRQSLPQIDRCIDFSSRPEMLFNFDQANQQLNISIPQAWLAWHSENWAPPSTWKEGVAGVLMDYNLFASNYRPQDGSSSTNLNAYGTTGINAGSWRLRSDYQLNNTDSEDSHEQSGGISRTYLFRPLP
;
A
#
# COMPACT_ATOMS: atom_id res chain seq x y z
N MET A 1 -16.34 65.84 -31.84
CA MET A 1 -15.54 64.71 -32.39
C MET A 1 -15.07 63.87 -31.21
N ASN A 2 -15.35 62.57 -31.25
CA ASN A 2 -15.49 61.64 -30.11
C ASN A 2 -14.27 61.44 -29.18
N ILE A 3 -14.33 61.98 -27.97
CA ILE A 3 -13.37 61.66 -26.88
C ILE A 3 -13.84 60.43 -26.08
N TYR A 4 -15.16 60.22 -25.96
CA TYR A 4 -15.72 59.08 -25.24
C TYR A 4 -15.50 57.72 -25.93
N ARG A 5 -15.28 57.69 -27.26
CA ARG A 5 -14.95 56.44 -27.97
C ARG A 5 -13.51 55.95 -27.71
N LEU A 6 -12.56 56.84 -27.41
CA LEU A 6 -11.19 56.43 -27.09
C LEU A 6 -11.06 55.83 -25.69
N SER A 7 -11.88 56.29 -24.73
CA SER A 7 -11.85 55.77 -23.36
C SER A 7 -12.39 54.34 -23.25
N PHE A 8 -13.41 53.99 -24.04
CA PHE A 8 -13.97 52.63 -24.07
C PHE A 8 -13.02 51.60 -24.70
N VAL A 9 -12.21 52.00 -25.69
CA VAL A 9 -11.22 51.12 -26.33
C VAL A 9 -10.02 50.87 -25.40
N SER A 10 -9.63 51.87 -24.60
CA SER A 10 -8.52 51.72 -23.63
C SER A 10 -8.86 50.73 -22.51
N CYS A 11 -10.12 50.67 -22.06
CA CYS A 11 -10.56 49.74 -21.02
C CYS A 11 -10.67 48.29 -21.52
N LEU A 12 -10.92 48.07 -22.81
CA LEU A 12 -11.05 46.72 -23.40
C LEU A 12 -9.70 45.99 -23.52
N VAL A 13 -8.58 46.73 -23.65
CA VAL A 13 -7.23 46.14 -23.78
C VAL A 13 -6.69 45.62 -22.44
N MET A 14 -7.15 46.16 -21.30
CA MET A 14 -6.76 45.68 -19.97
C MET A 14 -7.49 44.41 -19.50
N ALA A 15 -8.51 43.95 -20.25
CA ALA A 15 -9.28 42.76 -19.92
C ALA A 15 -8.90 41.53 -20.77
N MET A 16 -7.78 41.56 -21.50
CA MET A 16 -7.25 40.35 -22.15
C MET A 16 -6.71 39.41 -21.07
N PRO A 17 -7.27 38.19 -20.93
CA PRO A 17 -6.62 37.16 -20.14
C PRO A 17 -5.25 36.92 -20.77
N CYS A 18 -4.19 37.11 -20.00
CA CYS A 18 -2.85 36.79 -20.45
C CYS A 18 -2.79 35.27 -20.66
N ALA A 19 -2.92 34.82 -21.90
CA ALA A 19 -2.76 33.42 -22.27
C ALA A 19 -1.27 33.08 -22.21
N LEU A 20 -0.81 32.64 -21.05
CA LEU A 20 0.55 32.12 -20.88
C LEU A 20 0.59 30.69 -21.43
N ALA A 21 0.97 30.56 -22.71
CA ALA A 21 1.29 29.27 -23.29
C ALA A 21 2.67 28.81 -22.80
N VAL A 22 2.73 27.64 -22.17
CA VAL A 22 4.00 27.02 -21.77
C VAL A 22 4.54 26.23 -22.95
N GLU A 23 5.79 26.51 -23.32
CA GLU A 23 6.48 25.80 -24.40
C GLU A 23 7.84 25.28 -23.91
N PHE A 24 8.11 24.01 -24.20
CA PHE A 24 9.35 23.34 -23.81
C PHE A 24 10.35 23.35 -24.96
N ASN A 25 11.62 23.63 -24.65
CA ASN A 25 12.69 23.58 -25.64
C ASN A 25 13.12 22.13 -25.90
N LEU A 26 12.76 21.60 -27.07
CA LEU A 26 13.09 20.25 -27.53
C LEU A 26 14.59 20.03 -27.78
N ASN A 27 15.40 21.10 -27.90
CA ASN A 27 16.83 20.97 -28.14
C ASN A 27 17.62 20.43 -26.93
N VAL A 28 16.97 20.32 -25.77
CA VAL A 28 17.53 19.69 -24.57
C VAL A 28 17.36 18.17 -24.61
N LEU A 29 16.42 17.66 -25.43
CA LEU A 29 16.24 16.21 -25.63
C LEU A 29 17.30 15.63 -26.56
N ASP A 30 17.57 14.34 -26.38
CA ASP A 30 18.50 13.61 -27.21
C ASP A 30 18.11 13.67 -28.69
N LYS A 31 19.10 13.81 -29.57
CA LYS A 31 18.88 14.08 -31.01
C LYS A 31 18.07 12.96 -31.68
N SER A 32 18.21 11.73 -31.19
CA SER A 32 17.49 10.55 -31.69
C SER A 32 15.96 10.59 -31.44
N MET A 33 15.53 11.41 -30.47
CA MET A 33 14.16 11.47 -29.95
C MET A 33 13.37 12.69 -30.42
N ARG A 34 14.03 13.74 -30.94
CA ARG A 34 13.40 15.03 -31.28
C ARG A 34 12.27 14.93 -32.31
N ASP A 35 12.40 14.03 -33.28
CA ASP A 35 11.42 13.86 -34.37
C ASP A 35 10.38 12.76 -34.08
N ARG A 36 10.48 12.08 -32.92
CA ARG A 36 9.65 10.90 -32.60
C ARG A 36 8.72 11.10 -31.41
N ILE A 37 8.77 12.26 -30.73
CA ILE A 37 8.04 12.49 -29.48
C ILE A 37 7.14 13.71 -29.62
N ASP A 38 5.85 13.48 -29.42
CA ASP A 38 4.88 14.54 -29.23
C ASP A 38 4.80 14.92 -27.74
N ILE A 39 5.43 16.05 -27.40
CA ILE A 39 5.40 16.62 -26.05
C ILE A 39 4.27 17.65 -25.86
N SER A 40 3.35 17.79 -26.82
CA SER A 40 2.22 18.71 -26.71
C SER A 40 1.40 18.45 -25.44
N LEU A 41 1.29 17.18 -25.05
CA LEU A 41 0.64 16.70 -23.84
C LEU A 41 1.27 17.23 -22.53
N LEU A 42 2.55 17.61 -22.55
CA LEU A 42 3.23 18.16 -21.37
C LEU A 42 2.98 19.67 -21.19
N LYS A 43 2.46 20.35 -22.23
CA LYS A 43 2.14 21.78 -22.17
C LYS A 43 0.96 22.08 -21.25
N GLU A 44 0.06 21.11 -21.09
CA GLU A 44 -1.10 21.23 -20.22
C GLU A 44 -0.83 20.64 -18.83
N LYS A 45 -1.19 21.41 -17.80
CA LYS A 45 -0.98 21.01 -16.42
C LYS A 45 -1.90 19.84 -16.07
N GLY A 46 -1.32 18.73 -15.60
CA GLY A 46 -2.07 17.58 -15.10
C GLY A 46 -2.52 16.57 -16.16
N VAL A 47 -2.10 16.74 -17.42
CA VAL A 47 -2.32 15.73 -18.46
C VAL A 47 -1.42 14.52 -18.20
N ILE A 48 -1.99 13.33 -18.30
CA ILE A 48 -1.31 12.05 -18.11
C ILE A 48 -1.24 11.38 -19.48
N ALA A 49 -0.02 11.06 -19.93
CA ALA A 49 0.16 10.31 -21.16
C ALA A 49 -0.36 8.87 -20.99
N PRO A 50 -0.99 8.27 -22.00
CA PRO A 50 -1.37 6.86 -21.96
C PRO A 50 -0.12 5.96 -21.84
N GLY A 51 -0.21 4.90 -21.04
CA GLY A 51 0.89 3.98 -20.82
C GLY A 51 0.86 3.30 -19.46
N GLU A 52 1.84 2.43 -19.21
CA GLU A 52 1.98 1.73 -17.94
C GLU A 52 2.83 2.54 -16.96
N TYR A 53 2.29 2.76 -15.76
CA TYR A 53 3.00 3.41 -14.67
C TYR A 53 3.04 2.49 -13.46
N PHE A 54 4.18 2.50 -12.75
CA PHE A 54 4.34 1.78 -11.50
C PHE A 54 4.03 2.73 -10.34
N VAL A 55 2.92 2.51 -9.65
CA VAL A 55 2.39 3.47 -8.67
C VAL A 55 2.07 2.82 -7.34
N SER A 56 2.16 3.60 -6.26
CA SER A 56 1.44 3.31 -5.03
C SER A 56 -0.04 3.64 -5.20
N VAL A 57 -0.91 3.01 -4.40
CA VAL A 57 -2.36 3.22 -4.47
C VAL A 57 -2.90 3.50 -3.07
N ALA A 58 -3.62 4.61 -2.93
CA ALA A 58 -4.27 5.01 -1.70
C ALA A 58 -5.76 5.26 -1.91
N VAL A 59 -6.60 4.81 -0.97
CA VAL A 59 -8.05 5.02 -0.95
C VAL A 59 -8.40 5.83 0.29
N ASN A 60 -9.03 6.99 0.13
CA ASN A 60 -9.34 7.92 1.23
C ASN A 60 -8.16 8.15 2.19
N ASN A 61 -6.97 8.40 1.61
CA ASN A 61 -5.68 8.59 2.30
C ASN A 61 -5.09 7.34 2.99
N ASN A 62 -5.74 6.18 2.90
CA ASN A 62 -5.18 4.91 3.37
C ASN A 62 -4.46 4.19 2.24
N GLN A 63 -3.16 3.92 2.42
CA GLN A 63 -2.34 3.25 1.41
C GLN A 63 -2.64 1.74 1.36
N ILE A 64 -3.31 1.31 0.29
CA ILE A 64 -3.70 -0.10 0.09
C ILE A 64 -2.67 -0.90 -0.72
N SER A 65 -1.73 -0.21 -1.38
CA SER A 65 -0.65 -0.85 -2.13
C SER A 65 0.58 0.05 -2.26
N ASN A 66 1.77 -0.55 -2.11
CA ASN A 66 3.07 0.14 -2.26
C ASN A 66 3.65 0.04 -3.68
N GLY A 67 2.97 -0.64 -4.60
CA GLY A 67 3.46 -0.82 -5.96
C GLY A 67 2.55 -1.69 -6.81
N GLN A 68 1.96 -1.09 -7.85
CA GLN A 68 1.17 -1.76 -8.88
C GLN A 68 1.53 -1.16 -10.23
N LYS A 69 1.68 -2.02 -11.24
CA LYS A 69 1.67 -1.57 -12.63
C LYS A 69 0.22 -1.37 -13.04
N ILE A 70 -0.14 -0.13 -13.35
CA ILE A 70 -1.47 0.24 -13.83
C ILE A 70 -1.32 0.88 -15.20
N ASN A 71 -2.18 0.50 -16.13
CA ASN A 71 -2.19 1.04 -17.48
C ASN A 71 -3.19 2.20 -17.59
N TRP A 72 -2.71 3.38 -17.95
CA TRP A 72 -3.52 4.56 -18.24
C TRP A 72 -3.93 4.55 -19.71
N GLN A 73 -5.23 4.57 -19.96
CA GLN A 73 -5.80 4.46 -21.31
C GLN A 73 -6.55 5.73 -21.68
N LYS A 74 -6.46 6.12 -22.94
CA LYS A 74 -7.22 7.25 -23.49
C LYS A 74 -8.68 6.81 -23.69
N LYS A 75 -9.61 7.47 -23.00
CA LYS A 75 -11.06 7.31 -23.17
C LYS A 75 -11.66 8.69 -23.50
N GLY A 76 -11.88 8.93 -24.80
CA GLY A 76 -12.22 10.26 -25.32
C GLY A 76 -11.05 11.24 -25.14
N ASP A 77 -11.32 12.38 -24.52
CA ASP A 77 -10.32 13.42 -24.25
C ASP A 77 -9.58 13.25 -22.91
N LYS A 78 -9.93 12.21 -22.13
CA LYS A 78 -9.33 11.96 -20.82
C LYS A 78 -8.50 10.67 -20.83
N THR A 79 -7.45 10.66 -20.02
CA THR A 79 -6.68 9.45 -19.73
C THR A 79 -7.11 8.91 -18.36
N ILE A 80 -7.59 7.67 -18.31
CA ILE A 80 -8.08 7.03 -17.08
C ILE A 80 -7.27 5.77 -16.73
N PRO A 81 -7.10 5.46 -15.45
CA PRO A 81 -6.43 4.22 -15.05
C PRO A 81 -7.34 3.01 -15.27
N CYS A 82 -6.80 1.95 -15.88
CA CYS A 82 -7.43 0.64 -15.93
C CYS A 82 -7.17 -0.10 -14.61
N ILE A 83 -8.15 -0.08 -13.70
CA ILE A 83 -8.08 -0.80 -12.44
C ILE A 83 -8.64 -2.20 -12.64
N ASN A 84 -7.86 -3.23 -12.33
CA ASN A 84 -8.33 -4.61 -12.44
C ASN A 84 -9.18 -5.02 -11.22
N ASP A 85 -9.88 -6.14 -11.38
CA ASP A 85 -10.78 -6.71 -10.37
C ASP A 85 -10.09 -6.91 -9.00
N SER A 86 -8.88 -7.49 -9.00
CA SER A 86 -8.11 -7.79 -7.78
C SER A 86 -7.68 -6.55 -6.99
N LEU A 87 -7.52 -5.40 -7.66
CA LEU A 87 -7.16 -4.14 -7.00
C LEU A 87 -8.42 -3.48 -6.42
N VAL A 88 -9.56 -3.57 -7.11
CA VAL A 88 -10.84 -3.04 -6.59
C VAL A 88 -11.29 -3.76 -5.32
N ASP A 89 -11.01 -5.06 -5.18
CA ASP A 89 -11.33 -5.80 -3.94
C ASP A 89 -10.64 -5.25 -2.70
N LYS A 90 -9.52 -4.54 -2.89
CA LYS A 90 -8.77 -3.89 -1.80
C LYS A 90 -9.31 -2.50 -1.46
N PHE A 91 -10.29 -1.98 -2.21
CA PHE A 91 -10.87 -0.66 -1.92
C PHE A 91 -11.76 -0.68 -0.67
N GLY A 92 -12.19 -1.86 -0.21
CA GLY A 92 -13.08 -1.98 0.94
C GLY A 92 -14.51 -1.55 0.63
N LEU A 93 -14.96 -1.71 -0.62
CA LEU A 93 -16.35 -1.41 -1.02
C LEU A 93 -17.34 -2.36 -0.36
N LYS A 94 -18.57 -1.88 -0.10
CA LYS A 94 -19.68 -2.75 0.28
C LYS A 94 -19.98 -3.77 -0.83
N PRO A 95 -20.43 -5.00 -0.50
CA PRO A 95 -20.66 -6.04 -1.50
C PRO A 95 -21.63 -5.65 -2.62
N ASP A 96 -22.71 -4.94 -2.29
CA ASP A 96 -23.71 -4.43 -3.24
C ASP A 96 -23.12 -3.41 -4.22
N ILE A 97 -22.27 -2.51 -3.71
CA ILE A 97 -21.57 -1.52 -4.55
C ILE A 97 -20.57 -2.23 -5.45
N ARG A 98 -19.77 -3.15 -4.90
CA ARG A 98 -18.76 -3.91 -5.66
C ARG A 98 -19.40 -4.72 -6.80
N GLN A 99 -20.53 -5.37 -6.56
CA GLN A 99 -21.28 -6.13 -7.57
C GLN A 99 -21.91 -5.24 -8.65
N SER A 100 -22.19 -3.97 -8.34
CA SER A 100 -22.74 -3.02 -9.30
C SER A 100 -21.72 -2.48 -10.33
N LEU A 101 -20.43 -2.77 -10.14
CA LEU A 101 -19.35 -2.34 -11.02
C LEU A 101 -19.03 -3.43 -12.06
N PRO A 102 -19.33 -3.22 -13.35
CA PRO A 102 -19.05 -4.22 -14.37
C PRO A 102 -17.57 -4.22 -14.75
N GLN A 103 -17.08 -5.40 -15.15
CA GLN A 103 -15.76 -5.55 -15.74
C GLN A 103 -15.86 -5.49 -17.28
N ILE A 104 -15.11 -4.58 -17.90
CA ILE A 104 -15.02 -4.40 -19.35
C ILE A 104 -13.53 -4.47 -19.72
N ASP A 105 -13.16 -5.39 -20.62
CA ASP A 105 -11.78 -5.56 -21.10
C ASP A 105 -10.71 -5.68 -20.01
N ARG A 106 -11.03 -6.39 -18.91
CA ARG A 106 -10.18 -6.59 -17.71
C ARG A 106 -10.01 -5.36 -16.82
N CYS A 107 -10.69 -4.25 -17.12
CA CYS A 107 -10.78 -3.06 -16.29
C CYS A 107 -12.16 -3.00 -15.63
N ILE A 108 -12.24 -2.53 -14.40
CA ILE A 108 -13.51 -2.22 -13.74
C ILE A 108 -13.99 -0.86 -14.24
N ASP A 109 -15.26 -0.80 -14.67
CA ASP A 109 -15.88 0.44 -15.12
C ASP A 109 -16.55 1.17 -13.96
N PHE A 110 -16.03 2.35 -13.65
CA PHE A 110 -16.57 3.24 -12.60
C PHE A 110 -17.53 4.29 -13.16
N SER A 111 -17.88 4.23 -14.45
CA SER A 111 -18.76 5.23 -15.09
C SER A 111 -20.16 5.31 -14.45
N SER A 112 -20.63 4.24 -13.81
CA SER A 112 -21.90 4.23 -13.05
C SER A 112 -21.81 4.92 -11.68
N ARG A 113 -20.60 5.27 -11.23
CA ARG A 113 -20.28 5.85 -9.91
C ARG A 113 -19.30 7.03 -10.07
N PRO A 114 -19.69 8.12 -10.75
CA PRO A 114 -18.81 9.26 -11.01
C PRO A 114 -18.27 9.96 -9.75
N GLU A 115 -18.88 9.71 -8.59
CA GLU A 115 -18.45 10.21 -7.28
C GLU A 115 -17.18 9.50 -6.76
N MET A 116 -16.77 8.36 -7.35
CA MET A 116 -15.44 7.80 -7.12
C MET A 116 -14.41 8.56 -7.98
N LEU A 117 -13.53 9.32 -7.32
CA LEU A 117 -12.55 10.14 -8.01
C LEU A 117 -11.18 9.46 -8.01
N PHE A 118 -10.50 9.51 -9.16
CA PHE A 118 -9.18 8.94 -9.36
C PHE A 118 -8.21 10.07 -9.73
N ASN A 119 -7.28 10.39 -8.85
CA ASN A 119 -6.29 11.43 -9.04
C ASN A 119 -4.88 10.84 -9.02
N PHE A 120 -4.18 10.91 -10.15
CA PHE A 120 -2.81 10.42 -10.25
C PHE A 120 -1.82 11.54 -9.96
N ASP A 121 -1.15 11.45 -8.82
CA ASP A 121 0.01 12.29 -8.50
C ASP A 121 1.25 11.74 -9.20
N GLN A 122 1.54 12.29 -10.39
CA GLN A 122 2.66 11.87 -11.22
C GLN A 122 4.02 12.12 -10.54
N ALA A 123 4.15 13.15 -9.71
CA ALA A 123 5.41 13.51 -9.07
C ALA A 123 5.79 12.47 -7.99
N ASN A 124 4.79 12.04 -7.21
CA ASN A 124 4.97 11.04 -6.16
C ASN A 124 4.71 9.59 -6.62
N GLN A 125 4.34 9.39 -7.90
CA GLN A 125 3.93 8.10 -8.46
C GLN A 125 2.85 7.42 -7.61
N GLN A 126 1.81 8.18 -7.24
CA GLN A 126 0.74 7.72 -6.36
C GLN A 126 -0.64 7.95 -6.96
N LEU A 127 -1.43 6.88 -7.08
CA LEU A 127 -2.85 6.96 -7.42
C LEU A 127 -3.68 7.16 -6.14
N ASN A 128 -4.25 8.35 -5.99
CA ASN A 128 -5.17 8.71 -4.92
C ASN A 128 -6.61 8.49 -5.38
N ILE A 129 -7.36 7.68 -4.63
CA ILE A 129 -8.73 7.31 -4.94
C ILE A 129 -9.62 7.84 -3.81
N SER A 130 -10.58 8.69 -4.15
CA SER A 130 -11.57 9.22 -3.21
C SER A 130 -12.89 8.51 -3.42
N ILE A 131 -13.39 7.83 -2.39
CA ILE A 131 -14.63 7.05 -2.43
C ILE A 131 -15.59 7.57 -1.35
N PRO A 132 -16.86 7.86 -1.69
CA PRO A 132 -17.87 8.22 -0.70
C PRO A 132 -17.99 7.19 0.42
N GLN A 133 -18.02 7.65 1.67
CA GLN A 133 -18.10 6.76 2.84
C GLN A 133 -19.35 5.89 2.87
N ALA A 134 -20.44 6.33 2.22
CA ALA A 134 -21.66 5.54 2.07
C ALA A 134 -21.44 4.21 1.31
N TRP A 135 -20.36 4.11 0.53
CA TRP A 135 -20.06 2.96 -0.33
C TRP A 135 -18.95 2.06 0.21
N LEU A 136 -18.27 2.47 1.28
CA LEU A 136 -17.27 1.68 1.96
C LEU A 136 -17.92 0.78 3.01
N ALA A 137 -17.40 -0.44 3.15
CA ALA A 137 -17.65 -1.27 4.31
C ALA A 137 -17.09 -0.56 5.55
N TRP A 138 -17.71 -0.79 6.73
CA TRP A 138 -17.46 -0.04 7.97
C TRP A 138 -15.98 0.27 8.18
N HIS A 139 -15.61 1.55 8.25
CA HIS A 139 -14.24 1.99 8.46
C HIS A 139 -14.12 2.68 9.83
N SER A 140 -13.12 2.29 10.62
CA SER A 140 -12.54 3.17 11.63
C SER A 140 -11.18 3.67 11.10
N GLU A 141 -10.64 4.74 11.68
CA GLU A 141 -9.35 5.32 11.23
C GLU A 141 -8.20 4.30 11.18
N ASN A 142 -8.26 3.25 12.01
CA ASN A 142 -7.24 2.19 12.09
C ASN A 142 -7.73 0.82 11.58
N TRP A 143 -8.85 0.77 10.87
CA TRP A 143 -9.42 -0.49 10.37
C TRP A 143 -8.82 -0.86 9.01
N ALA A 144 -8.17 -2.01 8.94
CA ALA A 144 -7.74 -2.62 7.69
C ALA A 144 -8.78 -3.66 7.25
N PRO A 145 -9.47 -3.47 6.12
CA PRO A 145 -10.50 -4.39 5.66
C PRO A 145 -9.91 -5.80 5.47
N PRO A 146 -10.65 -6.89 5.79
CA PRO A 146 -10.15 -8.25 5.65
C PRO A 146 -9.61 -8.59 4.26
N SER A 147 -10.12 -7.95 3.19
CA SER A 147 -9.62 -8.11 1.83
C SER A 147 -8.17 -7.66 1.60
N THR A 148 -7.61 -6.87 2.53
CA THR A 148 -6.21 -6.43 2.49
C THR A 148 -5.25 -7.37 3.21
N TRP A 149 -5.77 -8.34 3.98
CA TRP A 149 -4.94 -9.22 4.79
C TRP A 149 -4.16 -10.20 3.91
N LYS A 150 -2.87 -10.36 4.21
CA LYS A 150 -2.00 -11.34 3.57
C LYS A 150 -1.76 -12.49 4.53
N GLU A 151 -1.87 -13.71 4.03
CA GLU A 151 -1.67 -14.90 4.84
C GLU A 151 -0.20 -15.12 5.26
N GLY A 152 0.72 -14.47 4.56
CA GLY A 152 2.15 -14.62 4.77
C GLY A 152 2.74 -15.69 3.84
N VAL A 153 3.91 -16.18 4.20
CA VAL A 153 4.67 -17.18 3.43
C VAL A 153 4.78 -18.46 4.26
N ALA A 154 4.71 -19.61 3.59
CA ALA A 154 4.91 -20.89 4.24
C ALA A 154 6.36 -21.02 4.74
N GLY A 155 6.54 -21.55 5.95
CA GLY A 155 7.87 -21.66 6.54
C GLY A 155 7.87 -22.26 7.94
N VAL A 156 9.06 -22.58 8.42
CA VAL A 156 9.32 -23.08 9.76
C VAL A 156 9.99 -21.98 10.58
N LEU A 157 9.67 -21.89 11.85
CA LEU A 157 10.27 -20.96 12.80
C LEU A 157 10.78 -21.70 14.04
N MET A 158 11.88 -21.20 14.59
CA MET A 158 12.43 -21.63 15.86
C MET A 158 12.98 -20.39 16.56
N ASP A 159 12.39 -20.07 17.69
CA ASP A 159 12.83 -19.05 18.64
C ASP A 159 13.43 -19.75 19.86
N TYR A 160 14.52 -19.19 20.39
CA TYR A 160 15.18 -19.73 21.59
C TYR A 160 15.72 -18.60 22.45
N ASN A 161 15.57 -18.75 23.76
CA ASN A 161 16.17 -17.93 24.80
C ASN A 161 16.96 -18.84 25.73
N LEU A 162 18.20 -18.44 26.04
CA LEU A 162 19.12 -19.20 26.87
C LEU A 162 19.62 -18.31 28.01
N PHE A 163 19.42 -18.76 29.24
CA PHE A 163 19.91 -18.12 30.45
C PHE A 163 20.83 -19.08 31.18
N ALA A 164 22.07 -18.66 31.39
CA ALA A 164 23.02 -19.37 32.23
C ALA A 164 23.38 -18.47 33.41
N SER A 165 23.31 -19.00 34.60
CA SER A 165 23.75 -18.31 35.82
C SER A 165 24.59 -19.26 36.67
N ASN A 166 25.51 -18.68 37.43
CA ASN A 166 26.34 -19.43 38.34
C ASN A 166 26.45 -18.65 39.65
N TYR A 167 26.12 -19.32 40.73
CA TYR A 167 26.11 -18.81 42.08
C TYR A 167 27.28 -19.39 42.87
N ARG A 168 28.12 -18.52 43.43
CA ARG A 168 29.30 -18.87 44.23
C ARG A 168 29.31 -18.05 45.52
N PRO A 169 28.69 -18.55 46.60
CA PRO A 169 28.68 -17.85 47.88
C PRO A 169 30.05 -17.98 48.58
N GLN A 170 30.29 -17.12 49.58
CA GLN A 170 31.50 -17.17 50.40
C GLN A 170 31.48 -18.33 51.41
N ASP A 171 30.29 -18.70 51.89
CA ASP A 171 30.01 -19.90 52.68
C ASP A 171 28.77 -20.62 52.10
N GLY A 172 28.81 -21.95 51.99
CA GLY A 172 27.74 -22.78 51.40
C GLY A 172 28.06 -23.36 50.02
N SER A 173 27.15 -24.15 49.46
CA SER A 173 27.36 -24.86 48.18
C SER A 173 27.20 -23.95 46.97
N SER A 174 28.09 -24.07 46.00
CA SER A 174 27.94 -23.43 44.69
C SER A 174 26.86 -24.10 43.84
N SER A 175 26.24 -23.33 42.93
CA SER A 175 25.28 -23.88 41.98
C SER A 175 25.39 -23.21 40.61
N THR A 176 25.14 -23.99 39.57
CA THR A 176 25.03 -23.52 38.18
C THR A 176 23.63 -23.83 37.69
N ASN A 177 22.99 -22.86 37.06
CA ASN A 177 21.66 -23.04 36.51
C ASN A 177 21.67 -22.65 35.02
N LEU A 178 21.12 -23.53 34.21
CA LEU A 178 20.92 -23.37 32.77
C LEU A 178 19.44 -23.52 32.46
N ASN A 179 18.81 -22.44 32.04
CA ASN A 179 17.44 -22.39 31.58
C ASN A 179 17.41 -22.09 30.08
N ALA A 180 16.67 -22.88 29.33
CA ALA A 180 16.36 -22.62 27.93
C ALA A 180 14.86 -22.71 27.70
N TYR A 181 14.29 -21.75 26.99
CA TYR A 181 12.91 -21.82 26.55
C TYR A 181 12.76 -21.18 25.18
N GLY A 182 11.74 -21.58 24.45
CA GLY A 182 11.57 -21.12 23.08
C GLY A 182 10.27 -21.59 22.47
N THR A 183 10.07 -21.18 21.23
CA THR A 183 8.88 -21.54 20.44
C THR A 183 9.32 -22.07 19.08
N THR A 184 8.86 -23.26 18.73
CA THR A 184 8.95 -23.79 17.37
C THR A 184 7.60 -23.67 16.68
N GLY A 185 7.58 -23.56 15.36
CA GLY A 185 6.32 -23.47 14.64
C GLY A 185 6.42 -23.62 13.14
N ILE A 186 5.25 -23.77 12.53
CA ILE A 186 5.07 -23.89 11.09
C ILE A 186 3.96 -22.94 10.65
N ASN A 187 4.17 -22.26 9.54
CA ASN A 187 3.17 -21.46 8.84
C ASN A 187 2.85 -22.12 7.50
N ALA A 188 1.57 -22.27 7.18
CA ALA A 188 1.11 -22.75 5.87
C ALA A 188 -0.24 -22.12 5.54
N GLY A 189 -0.25 -21.19 4.58
CA GLY A 189 -1.42 -20.34 4.31
C GLY A 189 -1.86 -19.60 5.57
N SER A 190 -3.16 -19.60 5.88
CA SER A 190 -3.71 -18.96 7.09
C SER A 190 -3.43 -19.70 8.39
N TRP A 191 -2.94 -20.95 8.32
CA TRP A 191 -2.73 -21.80 9.49
C TRP A 191 -1.35 -21.57 10.12
N ARG A 192 -1.35 -21.47 11.45
CA ARG A 192 -0.16 -21.23 12.27
C ARG A 192 -0.13 -22.25 13.40
N LEU A 193 0.81 -23.20 13.32
CA LEU A 193 1.09 -24.18 14.36
C LEU A 193 2.26 -23.67 15.22
N ARG A 194 2.12 -23.73 16.55
CA ARG A 194 3.15 -23.31 17.51
C ARG A 194 3.30 -24.35 18.61
N SER A 195 4.53 -24.54 19.06
CA SER A 195 4.86 -25.40 20.20
C SER A 195 5.92 -24.74 21.06
N ASP A 196 5.58 -24.50 22.32
CA ASP A 196 6.43 -23.85 23.30
C ASP A 196 7.17 -24.93 24.11
N TYR A 197 8.48 -24.77 24.29
CA TYR A 197 9.30 -25.70 25.05
C TYR A 197 10.07 -24.98 26.15
N GLN A 198 10.35 -25.70 27.23
CA GLN A 198 11.20 -25.26 28.33
C GLN A 198 12.11 -26.40 28.77
N LEU A 199 13.35 -26.06 29.10
CA LEU A 199 14.39 -26.95 29.58
C LEU A 199 15.08 -26.22 30.75
N ASN A 200 15.24 -26.88 31.88
CA ASN A 200 15.99 -26.40 33.02
C ASN A 200 16.99 -27.48 33.45
N ASN A 201 18.19 -27.05 33.78
CA ASN A 201 19.22 -27.87 34.37
C ASN A 201 19.87 -27.09 35.50
N THR A 202 19.72 -27.58 36.73
CA THR A 202 20.35 -27.02 37.91
C THR A 202 21.35 -28.04 38.44
N ASP A 203 22.60 -27.60 38.55
CA ASP A 203 23.70 -28.39 39.09
C ASP A 203 24.21 -27.72 40.37
N SER A 204 24.46 -28.50 41.41
CA SER A 204 24.98 -28.08 42.69
C SER A 204 25.87 -29.19 43.25
N GLU A 205 26.75 -28.86 44.19
CA GLU A 205 27.76 -29.80 44.71
C GLU A 205 27.22 -31.18 45.10
N ASP A 206 25.99 -31.26 45.61
CA ASP A 206 25.37 -32.51 46.06
C ASP A 206 24.11 -32.92 45.26
N SER A 207 23.64 -32.10 44.30
CA SER A 207 22.38 -32.37 43.61
C SER A 207 22.37 -31.90 42.15
N HIS A 208 21.79 -32.74 41.29
CA HIS A 208 21.59 -32.47 39.88
C HIS A 208 20.11 -32.63 39.54
N GLU A 209 19.48 -31.57 39.06
CA GLU A 209 18.07 -31.55 38.67
C GLU A 209 17.94 -31.13 37.22
N GLN A 210 17.43 -32.04 36.39
CA GLN A 210 17.09 -31.76 35.01
C GLN A 210 15.58 -31.92 34.82
N SER A 211 14.96 -30.88 34.28
CA SER A 211 13.55 -30.93 33.88
C SER A 211 13.39 -30.31 32.50
N GLY A 212 12.44 -30.82 31.73
CA GLY A 212 12.21 -30.34 30.38
C GLY A 212 10.93 -30.89 29.80
N GLY A 213 10.30 -30.10 28.95
CA GLY A 213 9.06 -30.50 28.32
C GLY A 213 8.50 -29.48 27.35
N ILE A 214 7.47 -29.91 26.64
CA ILE A 214 6.63 -29.04 25.83
C ILE A 214 5.54 -28.49 26.74
N SER A 215 5.53 -27.17 26.91
CA SER A 215 4.58 -26.50 27.80
C SER A 215 3.22 -26.34 27.12
N ARG A 216 3.19 -26.12 25.80
CA ARG A 216 1.96 -25.87 25.05
C ARG A 216 2.16 -26.16 23.57
N THR A 217 1.15 -26.75 22.92
CA THR A 217 1.07 -26.85 21.46
C THR A 217 -0.31 -26.42 21.00
N TYR A 218 -0.38 -25.54 20.00
CA TYR A 218 -1.64 -25.00 19.52
C TYR A 218 -1.60 -24.65 18.03
N LEU A 219 -2.76 -24.77 17.40
CA LEU A 219 -2.99 -24.45 16.00
C LEU A 219 -4.06 -23.35 15.92
N PHE A 220 -3.78 -22.28 15.19
CA PHE A 220 -4.74 -21.20 15.01
C PHE A 220 -4.81 -20.71 13.57
N ARG A 221 -5.97 -20.18 13.21
CA ARG A 221 -6.28 -19.55 11.92
C ARG A 221 -7.20 -18.36 12.16
N PRO A 222 -6.81 -17.14 11.74
CA PRO A 222 -7.72 -15.99 11.73
C PRO A 222 -8.89 -16.20 10.77
N LEU A 223 -10.08 -15.73 11.14
CA LEU A 223 -11.25 -15.67 10.27
C LEU A 223 -11.53 -14.20 9.89
N PRO A 224 -11.90 -13.91 8.64
CA PRO A 224 -12.28 -12.57 8.20
C PRO A 224 -13.63 -12.12 8.77
#